data_AF-A0A1U7HD59-F1
#
_entry.id   AF-A0A1U7HD59-F1
#
_cell.length_a   1.000
_cell.length_b   1.000
_cell.length_c   1.000
_cell.angle_alpha   90.00
_cell.angle_beta   90.00
_cell.angle_gamma   90.00
#
_symmetry.space_group_name_H-M   'P 1'
#
loop_
_entity.id
_entity.type
_entity.pdbx_description
1 polymer ?
#
loop_
_entity_poly.entity_id
_entity_poly.type
_entity_poly.pdbx_seq_one_letter_code
_entity_poly.pdbx_strand_id
1 'polypeptide(L)'
;MIRRQKIKQGSSFLKNVAAGFGLTSLILIIISIVSYRNLNGLIRTYNQAINSHKILEKLEAVVSQMKDVETGQRGYVITGQDNYLEPYNAATVSVTQQLKELRYLIGNNPKYQQHLKKLELLIKQRIAVSQYVIDTRKKFDFETAKKLNSKKMQF
;
A
#
# COMPACT_ATOMS: atom_id res chain seq x y z
N MET A 1 45.80 -72.26 -12.77
CA MET A 1 44.54 -72.02 -12.01
C MET A 1 44.30 -70.52 -11.73
N ILE A 2 44.46 -69.60 -12.70
CA ILE A 2 44.47 -68.12 -12.44
C ILE A 2 43.66 -67.33 -13.50
N ARG A 3 42.34 -67.57 -13.64
CA ARG A 3 41.49 -66.78 -14.56
C ARG A 3 40.17 -66.25 -14.00
N ARG A 4 39.81 -66.53 -12.75
CA ARG A 4 38.49 -66.15 -12.17
C ARG A 4 38.48 -64.87 -11.29
N GLN A 5 39.62 -64.24 -10.98
CA GLN A 5 39.65 -63.10 -10.06
C GLN A 5 39.42 -61.71 -10.71
N LYS A 6 39.66 -61.51 -12.01
CA LYS A 6 39.56 -60.18 -12.66
C LYS A 6 38.12 -59.64 -12.82
N ILE A 7 37.09 -60.48 -12.72
CA ILE A 7 35.70 -60.08 -13.00
C ILE A 7 35.04 -59.36 -11.80
N LYS A 8 35.46 -59.64 -10.55
CA LYS A 8 34.87 -59.00 -9.36
C LYS A 8 35.23 -57.51 -9.22
N GLN A 9 36.45 -57.10 -9.58
CA GLN A 9 36.92 -55.71 -9.44
C GLN A 9 36.17 -54.70 -10.32
N GLY A 10 35.81 -55.06 -11.56
CA GLY A 10 35.09 -54.15 -12.46
C GLY A 10 33.68 -53.81 -11.97
N SER A 11 32.99 -54.77 -11.36
CA SER A 11 31.63 -54.55 -10.83
C SER A 11 31.60 -53.68 -9.56
N SER A 12 32.59 -53.78 -8.68
CA SER A 12 32.70 -52.94 -7.48
C SER A 12 33.09 -51.50 -7.82
N PHE A 13 33.96 -51.31 -8.83
CA PHE A 13 34.33 -49.98 -9.30
C PHE A 13 33.12 -49.22 -9.87
N LEU A 14 32.34 -49.86 -10.76
CA LEU A 14 31.14 -49.25 -11.35
C LEU A 14 30.06 -48.93 -10.29
N LYS A 15 29.89 -49.79 -9.28
CA LYS A 15 28.98 -49.54 -8.16
C LYS A 15 29.38 -48.31 -7.34
N ASN A 16 30.66 -48.14 -7.05
CA ASN A 16 31.16 -46.99 -6.30
C ASN A 16 31.01 -45.68 -7.09
N VAL A 17 31.29 -45.72 -8.41
CA VAL A 17 31.07 -44.58 -9.31
C VAL A 17 29.59 -44.22 -9.38
N ALA A 18 28.70 -45.19 -9.57
CA ALA A 18 27.26 -44.97 -9.61
C ALA A 18 26.71 -44.42 -8.29
N ALA A 19 27.22 -44.89 -7.14
CA ALA A 19 26.85 -44.35 -5.83
C ALA A 19 27.26 -42.88 -5.67
N GLY A 20 28.45 -42.51 -6.14
CA GLY A 20 28.92 -41.12 -6.14
C GLY A 20 28.03 -40.20 -7.00
N PHE A 21 27.68 -40.65 -8.21
CA PHE A 21 26.73 -39.92 -9.08
C PHE A 21 25.34 -39.79 -8.44
N GLY A 22 24.82 -40.85 -7.82
CA GLY A 22 23.54 -40.80 -7.12
C GLY A 22 23.53 -39.77 -5.99
N LEU A 23 24.62 -39.70 -5.21
CA LEU A 23 24.77 -38.75 -4.12
C LEU A 23 24.83 -37.29 -4.63
N THR A 24 25.61 -37.02 -5.67
CA THR A 24 25.69 -35.65 -6.24
C THR A 24 24.39 -35.22 -6.88
N SER A 25 23.69 -36.11 -7.59
CA SER A 25 22.35 -35.84 -8.12
C SER A 25 21.34 -35.53 -7.00
N LEU A 26 21.36 -36.26 -5.89
CA LEU A 26 20.53 -35.99 -4.73
C LEU A 26 20.79 -34.60 -4.14
N ILE A 27 22.06 -34.21 -3.99
CA ILE A 27 22.44 -32.89 -3.51
C ILE A 27 21.92 -31.79 -4.45
N LEU A 28 22.06 -31.96 -5.77
CA LEU A 28 21.57 -30.99 -6.76
C LEU A 28 20.04 -30.85 -6.74
N ILE A 29 19.30 -31.94 -6.51
CA ILE A 29 17.85 -31.91 -6.37
C ILE A 29 17.45 -31.12 -5.13
N ILE A 30 18.10 -31.37 -3.98
CA ILE A 30 17.85 -30.63 -2.74
C ILE A 30 18.14 -29.13 -2.93
N ILE A 31 19.28 -28.79 -3.54
CA ILE A 31 19.63 -27.39 -3.84
C ILE A 31 18.57 -26.74 -4.73
N SER A 32 18.11 -27.44 -5.78
CA SER A 32 17.06 -26.94 -6.68
C SER A 32 15.76 -26.67 -5.94
N ILE A 33 15.33 -27.57 -5.06
CA ILE A 33 14.11 -27.40 -4.25
C ILE A 33 14.24 -26.21 -3.31
N VAL A 34 15.36 -26.09 -2.58
CA VAL A 34 15.61 -24.98 -1.67
C VAL A 34 15.67 -23.66 -2.42
N SER A 35 16.38 -23.61 -3.54
CA SER A 35 16.49 -22.44 -4.41
C SER A 35 15.12 -21.98 -4.92
N TYR A 36 14.28 -22.92 -5.38
CA TYR A 36 12.93 -22.62 -5.83
C TYR A 36 12.04 -22.05 -4.71
N ARG A 37 12.14 -22.61 -3.50
CA ARG A 37 11.42 -22.09 -2.32
C ARG A 37 11.91 -20.69 -1.91
N ASN A 38 13.22 -20.45 -1.97
CA ASN A 38 13.83 -19.16 -1.68
C ASN A 38 13.41 -18.09 -2.70
N LEU A 39 13.32 -18.42 -3.98
CA LEU A 39 12.88 -17.50 -5.02
C LEU A 39 11.43 -17.05 -4.79
N ASN A 40 10.55 -17.97 -4.38
CA ASN A 40 9.17 -17.66 -4.01
C ASN A 40 9.08 -16.80 -2.74
N GLY A 41 9.98 -16.99 -1.76
CA GLY A 41 10.10 -16.12 -0.58
C GLY A 41 10.56 -14.71 -0.95
N LEU A 42 11.56 -14.61 -1.83
CA LEU A 42 12.12 -13.33 -2.30
C LEU A 42 11.08 -12.51 -3.08
N ILE A 43 10.30 -13.15 -3.96
CA ILE A 43 9.21 -12.50 -4.70
C ILE A 43 8.11 -11.99 -3.76
N ARG A 44 7.77 -12.76 -2.70
CA ARG A 44 6.77 -12.34 -1.70
C ARG A 44 7.23 -11.12 -0.90
N THR A 45 8.47 -11.10 -0.43
CA THR A 45 9.05 -9.95 0.29
C THR A 45 9.15 -8.73 -0.61
N TYR A 46 9.57 -8.91 -1.87
CA TYR A 46 9.66 -7.84 -2.87
C TYR A 46 8.29 -7.21 -3.16
N ASN A 47 7.25 -8.03 -3.35
CA ASN A 47 5.88 -7.56 -3.57
C ASN A 47 5.28 -6.86 -2.34
N GLN A 48 5.60 -7.30 -1.12
CA GLN A 48 5.16 -6.64 0.12
C GLN A 48 5.81 -5.26 0.30
N ALA A 49 7.11 -5.13 -0.01
CA ALA A 49 7.82 -3.86 0.03
C ALA A 49 7.25 -2.85 -0.99
N ILE A 50 7.04 -3.28 -2.25
CA ILE A 50 6.45 -2.42 -3.29
C ILE A 50 5.04 -1.96 -2.91
N ASN A 51 4.19 -2.85 -2.40
CA ASN A 51 2.84 -2.47 -1.97
C ASN A 51 2.86 -1.46 -0.82
N SER A 52 3.82 -1.59 0.11
CA SER A 52 3.95 -0.65 1.23
C SER A 52 4.34 0.75 0.76
N HIS A 53 5.27 0.87 -0.19
CA HIS A 53 5.63 2.16 -0.78
C HIS A 53 4.47 2.81 -1.53
N LYS A 54 3.73 2.03 -2.33
CA LYS A 54 2.54 2.53 -3.02
C LYS A 54 1.45 3.01 -2.05
N ILE A 55 1.23 2.27 -0.96
CA ILE A 55 0.26 2.69 0.07
C ILE A 55 0.71 4.00 0.72
N LEU A 56 2.00 4.15 1.02
CA LEU A 56 2.54 5.38 1.61
C LEU A 56 2.37 6.58 0.67
N GLU A 57 2.76 6.45 -0.59
CA GLU A 57 2.60 7.48 -1.62
C GLU A 57 1.14 7.94 -1.74
N LYS A 58 0.19 6.99 -1.71
CA LYS A 58 -1.24 7.32 -1.76
C LYS A 58 -1.73 8.02 -0.49
N LEU A 59 -1.22 7.65 0.68
CA LEU A 59 -1.54 8.36 1.93
C LEU A 59 -0.97 9.79 1.93
N GLU A 60 0.25 10.00 1.43
CA GLU A 60 0.85 11.32 1.27
C GLU A 60 0.03 12.18 0.30
N ALA A 61 -0.43 11.59 -0.81
CA ALA A 61 -1.33 12.25 -1.73
C ALA A 61 -2.65 12.65 -1.03
N VAL A 62 -3.28 11.75 -0.25
CA VAL A 62 -4.49 12.08 0.52
C VAL A 62 -4.24 13.25 1.47
N VAL A 63 -3.12 13.27 2.20
CA VAL A 63 -2.76 14.37 3.11
C VAL A 63 -2.60 15.68 2.35
N SER A 64 -1.88 15.66 1.23
CA SER A 64 -1.67 16.83 0.38
C SER A 64 -2.99 17.41 -0.13
N GLN A 65 -3.87 16.55 -0.65
CA GLN A 65 -5.18 17.00 -1.13
C GLN A 65 -6.08 17.50 0.01
N MET A 66 -6.04 16.90 1.20
CA MET A 66 -6.77 17.42 2.35
C MET A 66 -6.26 18.81 2.79
N LYS A 67 -4.97 19.11 2.59
CA LYS A 67 -4.43 20.46 2.78
C LYS A 67 -4.99 21.44 1.77
N ASP A 68 -5.17 21.04 0.52
CA ASP A 68 -5.78 21.87 -0.52
C ASP A 68 -7.27 22.12 -0.26
N VAL A 69 -8.00 21.10 0.24
CA VAL A 69 -9.37 21.25 0.75
C VAL A 69 -9.42 22.34 1.83
N GLU A 70 -8.53 22.26 2.82
CA GLU A 70 -8.50 23.25 3.91
C GLU A 70 -8.07 24.64 3.43
N THR A 71 -7.07 24.71 2.55
CA THR A 71 -6.53 25.98 2.05
C THR A 71 -7.55 26.70 1.17
N GLY A 72 -8.21 25.98 0.26
CA GLY A 72 -9.29 26.53 -0.57
C GLY A 72 -10.49 26.99 0.26
N GLN A 73 -10.90 26.19 1.25
CA GLN A 73 -11.95 26.57 2.19
C GLN A 73 -11.59 27.85 2.97
N ARG A 74 -10.37 27.94 3.53
CA ARG A 74 -9.92 29.13 4.27
C ARG A 74 -9.84 30.36 3.35
N GLY A 75 -9.29 30.20 2.15
CA GLY A 75 -9.19 31.26 1.15
C GLY A 75 -10.57 31.84 0.83
N TYR A 76 -11.54 30.99 0.51
CA TYR A 76 -12.91 31.41 0.24
C TYR A 76 -13.57 32.10 1.44
N VAL A 77 -13.39 31.54 2.63
CA VAL A 77 -13.99 32.12 3.85
C VAL A 77 -13.47 33.54 4.07
N ILE A 78 -12.16 33.75 3.93
CA ILE A 78 -11.51 35.06 4.15
C ILE A 78 -11.89 36.07 3.06
N THR A 79 -11.80 35.69 1.79
CA THR A 79 -11.89 36.63 0.67
C THR A 79 -13.30 36.75 0.07
N GLY A 80 -14.11 35.69 0.18
CA GLY A 80 -15.38 35.55 -0.52
C GLY A 80 -15.25 35.31 -2.03
N GLN A 81 -14.04 35.13 -2.57
CA GLN A 81 -13.81 34.96 -4.00
C GLN A 81 -13.88 33.48 -4.41
N ASP A 82 -14.69 33.17 -5.42
CA ASP A 82 -14.96 31.79 -5.86
C ASP A 82 -13.73 31.09 -6.46
N ASN A 83 -12.69 31.81 -6.91
CA ASN A 83 -11.42 31.24 -7.38
C ASN A 83 -10.75 30.34 -6.32
N TYR A 84 -10.92 30.62 -5.02
CA TYR A 84 -10.42 29.76 -3.95
C TYR A 84 -11.18 28.43 -3.82
N LEU A 85 -12.36 28.30 -4.44
CA LEU A 85 -13.12 27.04 -4.46
C LEU A 85 -12.64 26.05 -5.52
N GLU A 86 -11.88 26.49 -6.54
CA GLU A 86 -11.29 25.59 -7.53
C GLU A 86 -10.39 24.51 -6.89
N PRO A 87 -9.36 24.86 -6.09
CA PRO A 87 -8.53 23.84 -5.44
C PRO A 87 -9.31 22.99 -4.44
N TYR A 88 -10.32 23.55 -3.76
CA TYR A 88 -11.19 22.80 -2.86
C TYR A 88 -11.98 21.70 -3.58
N ASN A 89 -12.61 22.05 -4.71
CA ASN A 89 -13.42 21.13 -5.51
C ASN A 89 -12.55 20.04 -6.13
N ALA A 90 -11.42 20.42 -6.75
CA ALA A 90 -10.48 19.49 -7.35
C ALA A 90 -9.93 18.49 -6.31
N ALA A 91 -9.53 19.00 -5.14
CA ALA A 91 -8.98 18.16 -4.09
C ALA A 91 -10.00 17.19 -3.48
N THR A 92 -11.26 17.62 -3.31
CA THR A 92 -12.35 16.75 -2.81
C THR A 92 -12.58 15.53 -3.73
N VAL A 93 -12.53 15.74 -5.05
CA VAL A 93 -12.63 14.66 -6.04
C VAL A 93 -11.39 13.76 -5.96
N SER A 94 -10.20 14.36 -5.93
CA SER A 94 -8.92 13.63 -5.86
C SER A 94 -8.83 12.73 -4.63
N VAL A 95 -9.15 13.25 -3.43
CA VAL A 95 -9.16 12.46 -2.18
C VAL A 95 -10.05 11.23 -2.31
N THR A 96 -11.25 11.39 -2.88
CA THR A 96 -12.19 10.28 -3.08
C THR A 96 -11.62 9.20 -3.99
N GLN A 97 -10.87 9.60 -5.04
CA GLN A 97 -10.19 8.64 -5.92
C GLN A 97 -9.04 7.94 -5.21
N GLN A 98 -8.18 8.67 -4.49
CA GLN A 98 -7.04 8.09 -3.76
C GLN A 98 -7.51 7.06 -2.72
N LEU A 99 -8.63 7.31 -2.03
CA LEU A 99 -9.20 6.35 -1.07
C LEU A 99 -9.68 5.05 -1.73
N LYS A 100 -10.25 5.13 -2.94
CA LYS A 100 -10.64 3.92 -3.70
C LYS A 100 -9.41 3.10 -4.09
N GLU A 101 -8.34 3.76 -4.53
CA GLU A 101 -7.09 3.10 -4.89
C GLU A 101 -6.40 2.48 -3.67
N LEU A 102 -6.38 3.18 -2.52
CA LEU A 102 -5.89 2.64 -1.24
C LEU A 102 -6.64 1.37 -0.84
N ARG A 103 -7.96 1.33 -1.04
CA ARG A 103 -8.78 0.14 -0.75
C ARG A 103 -8.35 -1.07 -1.57
N TYR A 104 -8.03 -0.86 -2.85
CA TYR A 104 -7.53 -1.89 -3.74
C TYR A 104 -6.13 -2.37 -3.32
N LEU A 105 -5.22 -1.45 -3.01
CA LEU A 105 -3.84 -1.76 -2.61
C LEU A 105 -3.74 -2.50 -1.26
N ILE A 106 -4.60 -2.14 -0.31
CA ILE A 106 -4.65 -2.75 1.03
C ILE A 106 -5.17 -4.19 0.98
N GLY A 107 -6.05 -4.51 0.03
CA GLY A 107 -6.63 -5.85 -0.14
C GLY A 107 -7.37 -6.34 1.11
N ASN A 108 -7.33 -7.64 1.39
CA ASN A 108 -8.15 -8.27 2.44
C ASN A 108 -7.52 -8.28 3.85
N ASN A 109 -6.54 -7.40 4.13
CA ASN A 109 -5.96 -7.34 5.47
C ASN A 109 -6.94 -6.66 6.46
N PRO A 110 -7.50 -7.37 7.46
CA PRO A 110 -8.56 -6.84 8.31
C PRO A 110 -8.15 -5.60 9.11
N LYS A 111 -6.90 -5.56 9.58
CA LYS A 111 -6.36 -4.46 10.36
C LYS A 111 -6.25 -3.18 9.52
N TYR A 112 -5.71 -3.30 8.31
CA TYR A 112 -5.60 -2.16 7.40
C TYR A 112 -6.96 -1.70 6.88
N GLN A 113 -7.91 -2.62 6.65
CA GLN A 113 -9.28 -2.28 6.29
C GLN A 113 -9.99 -1.47 7.38
N GLN A 114 -9.80 -1.83 8.65
CA GLN A 114 -10.36 -1.06 9.77
C GLN A 114 -9.79 0.36 9.84
N HIS A 115 -8.47 0.50 9.65
CA HIS A 115 -7.81 1.81 9.63
C HIS A 115 -8.27 2.65 8.44
N LEU A 116 -8.38 2.06 7.24
CA LEU A 116 -8.89 2.74 6.05
C LEU A 116 -10.32 3.22 6.25
N LYS A 117 -11.20 2.38 6.81
CA LYS A 117 -12.59 2.76 7.10
C LYS A 117 -12.67 3.94 8.07
N LYS A 118 -11.80 3.97 9.09
CA LYS A 118 -11.70 5.11 10.01
C LYS A 118 -11.22 6.38 9.30
N LEU A 119 -10.19 6.26 8.45
CA LEU A 119 -9.67 7.37 7.66
C LEU A 119 -10.74 7.96 6.72
N GLU A 120 -11.46 7.10 6.00
CA GLU A 120 -12.56 7.51 5.11
C GLU A 120 -13.66 8.27 5.86
N LEU A 121 -14.02 7.80 7.05
CA LEU A 121 -15.01 8.48 7.89
C LEU A 121 -14.54 9.89 8.29
N LEU A 122 -13.30 10.01 8.78
CA LEU A 122 -12.73 11.29 9.22
C LEU A 122 -12.62 12.29 8.07
N ILE A 123 -12.17 11.83 6.89
CA ILE A 123 -12.10 12.66 5.68
C ILE A 123 -13.49 13.15 5.28
N LYS A 124 -14.47 12.25 5.23
CA LYS A 124 -15.86 12.61 4.89
C LYS A 124 -16.43 13.64 5.86
N GLN A 125 -16.18 13.47 7.15
CA GLN A 125 -16.58 14.43 8.18
C GLN A 125 -15.91 15.79 7.97
N ARG A 126 -14.59 15.82 7.73
CA ARG A 126 -13.85 17.08 7.51
C ARG A 126 -14.35 17.83 6.27
N ILE A 127 -14.58 17.12 5.16
CA ILE A 127 -15.12 17.70 3.92
C ILE A 127 -16.53 18.24 4.16
N ALA A 128 -17.40 17.49 4.85
CA ALA A 128 -18.74 17.95 5.19
C ALA A 128 -18.72 19.22 6.06
N VAL A 129 -17.78 19.32 7.01
CA VAL A 129 -17.57 20.54 7.80
C VAL A 129 -17.12 21.70 6.90
N SER A 130 -16.14 21.49 6.03
CA SER A 130 -15.67 22.52 5.09
C SER A 130 -16.79 23.03 4.19
N GLN A 131 -17.60 22.13 3.62
CA GLN A 131 -18.74 22.47 2.78
C GLN A 131 -19.74 23.34 3.54
N TYR A 132 -20.09 22.94 4.76
CA TYR A 132 -21.01 23.70 5.60
C TYR A 132 -20.50 25.14 5.87
N VAL A 133 -19.21 25.30 6.12
CA VAL A 133 -18.60 26.62 6.35
C VAL A 133 -18.64 27.47 5.08
N ILE A 134 -18.34 26.88 3.92
CA ILE A 134 -18.44 27.56 2.61
C ILE A 134 -19.89 28.00 2.34
N ASP A 135 -20.85 27.10 2.51
CA ASP A 135 -22.27 27.39 2.30
C ASP A 135 -22.78 28.48 3.25
N THR A 136 -22.28 28.51 4.48
CA THR A 136 -22.59 29.56 5.44
C THR A 136 -22.03 30.89 4.99
N ARG A 137 -20.76 30.94 4.54
CA ARG A 137 -20.15 32.16 4.03
C ARG A 137 -20.84 32.69 2.76
N LYS A 138 -21.44 31.81 1.95
CA LYS A 138 -22.27 32.18 0.79
C LYS A 138 -23.58 32.86 1.19
N LYS A 139 -24.16 32.43 2.31
CA LYS A 139 -25.47 32.92 2.80
C LYS A 139 -25.36 34.09 3.78
N PHE A 140 -24.25 34.21 4.50
CA PHE A 140 -24.03 35.13 5.61
C PHE A 140 -22.64 35.80 5.54
N ASP A 141 -22.43 36.82 6.37
CA ASP A 141 -21.16 37.53 6.47
C ASP A 141 -20.00 36.69 7.06
N PHE A 142 -18.78 37.20 6.96
CA PHE A 142 -17.55 36.54 7.40
C PHE A 142 -17.56 36.15 8.89
N GLU A 143 -18.11 37.02 9.76
CA GLU A 143 -18.10 36.82 11.21
C GLU A 143 -18.93 35.60 11.65
N THR A 144 -20.01 35.30 10.92
CA THR A 144 -20.83 34.11 11.14
C THR A 144 -20.06 32.82 10.81
N ALA A 145 -19.34 32.80 9.68
CA ALA A 145 -18.52 31.65 9.28
C ALA A 145 -17.34 31.41 10.24
N LYS A 146 -16.71 32.48 10.74
CA LYS A 146 -15.58 32.44 11.67
C LYS A 146 -15.95 31.82 13.03
N LYS A 147 -17.07 32.23 13.64
CA LYS A 147 -17.55 31.67 14.93
C LYS A 147 -17.91 30.19 14.86
N LEU A 148 -18.32 29.69 13.69
CA LEU A 148 -18.71 28.29 13.52
C LEU A 148 -17.50 27.36 13.33
N ASN A 149 -16.45 27.84 12.64
CA ASN A 149 -15.22 27.08 12.46
C ASN A 149 -14.54 26.77 13.82
N SER A 150 -14.50 27.74 14.74
CA SER A 150 -13.89 27.55 16.07
C SER A 150 -14.65 26.57 16.95
N LYS A 151 -15.98 26.51 16.85
CA LYS A 151 -16.83 25.62 17.67
C LYS A 151 -16.77 24.15 17.22
N LYS A 152 -16.53 23.90 15.93
CA LYS A 152 -16.49 22.55 15.35
C LYS A 152 -15.09 21.91 15.33
N MET A 153 -14.03 22.68 15.56
CA MET A 153 -12.64 22.19 15.73
C MET A 153 -12.36 21.56 17.12
N GLN A 154 -13.33 21.57 18.04
CA GLN A 154 -13.18 21.01 19.40
C GLN A 154 -13.59 19.52 19.51
N PHE A 155 -13.83 18.84 18.40
CA PHE A 155 -14.13 17.41 18.31
C PHE A 155 -13.17 16.74 17.33
#